data_AF-A0A7G7T1G2-F1
#
_entry.id   AF-A0A7G7T1G2-F1
#
_cell.length_a   1.000
_cell.length_b   1.000
_cell.length_c   1.000
_cell.angle_alpha   90.00
_cell.angle_beta   90.00
_cell.angle_gamma   90.00
#
_symmetry.space_group_name_H-M   'P 1'
#
loop_
_entity.id
_entity.type
_entity.pdbx_description
1 polymer ?
#
loop_
_entity_poly.entity_id
_entity_poly.type
_entity_poly.pdbx_seq_one_letter_code
_entity_poly.pdbx_strand_id
1 'polypeptide(L)'
;MPGRPAYNGGHSASETNVSKQSKAKRDKRKKQQPKRAFARLGRDQPIANHAVLQDESGRVLAAIGLQGTEWLLSVGGQTMGNADNPVPMLAMLKHLANVQEQEGNTITLDYSTQLQQMIDDLAADEGKTAAEYLDALVAEFAESDGDATEEEDGVAEAGDDAADDADAEASAGKAESDAVATPDADADGKHKPA
;
A
#
# COMPACT_ATOMS: atom_id res chain seq x y z
N MET A 1 -20.92 37.27 77.66
CA MET A 1 -21.94 37.35 76.58
C MET A 1 -21.44 38.29 75.49
N PRO A 2 -20.69 37.82 74.48
CA PRO A 2 -20.34 38.66 73.34
C PRO A 2 -21.46 38.65 72.28
N GLY A 3 -21.83 39.85 71.83
CA GLY A 3 -22.96 40.10 70.92
C GLY A 3 -22.74 39.55 69.51
N ARG A 4 -23.84 39.05 68.92
CA ARG A 4 -23.90 38.60 67.53
C ARG A 4 -23.85 39.82 66.58
N PRO A 5 -23.04 39.81 65.52
CA PRO A 5 -23.10 40.83 64.48
C PRO A 5 -24.31 40.60 63.56
N ALA A 6 -24.92 41.71 63.14
CA ALA A 6 -26.09 41.76 62.27
C ALA A 6 -25.78 41.18 60.87
N TYR A 7 -26.64 40.28 60.40
CA TYR A 7 -26.67 39.83 59.01
C TYR A 7 -27.15 41.00 58.14
N ASN A 8 -26.24 41.58 57.35
CA ASN A 8 -26.63 42.55 56.33
C ASN A 8 -26.87 41.80 55.02
N GLY A 9 -28.09 41.95 54.48
CA GLY A 9 -28.54 41.28 53.28
C GLY A 9 -27.73 41.70 52.05
N GLY A 10 -27.23 40.69 51.33
CA GLY A 10 -26.68 40.82 49.99
C GLY A 10 -27.35 39.82 49.08
N HIS A 11 -28.43 40.24 48.42
CA HIS A 11 -28.90 39.59 47.21
C HIS A 11 -27.76 39.60 46.19
N SER A 12 -27.31 38.43 45.77
CA SER A 12 -26.73 38.28 44.44
C SER A 12 -26.96 36.84 43.97
N ALA A 13 -28.16 36.60 43.45
CA ALA A 13 -28.34 35.56 42.45
C ALA A 13 -27.45 35.97 41.27
N SER A 14 -26.34 35.27 41.08
CA SER A 14 -25.54 35.36 39.87
C SER A 14 -26.30 34.69 38.72
N GLU A 15 -27.40 35.32 38.32
CA GLU A 15 -28.05 35.04 37.05
C GLU A 15 -27.01 35.33 35.96
N THR A 16 -26.50 34.27 35.35
CA THR A 16 -25.50 34.37 34.29
C THR A 16 -26.18 34.97 33.06
N ASN A 17 -26.25 36.30 33.02
CA ASN A 17 -26.70 37.05 31.86
C ASN A 17 -25.63 36.94 30.76
N VAL A 18 -25.68 35.85 29.99
CA VAL A 18 -24.84 35.68 28.80
C VAL A 18 -25.29 36.73 27.78
N SER A 19 -24.57 37.85 27.70
CA SER A 19 -24.92 38.94 26.80
C SER A 19 -25.01 38.46 25.34
N LYS A 20 -26.04 38.91 24.60
CA LYS A 20 -26.26 38.57 23.17
C LYS A 20 -25.02 38.85 22.30
N GLN A 21 -24.26 39.89 22.65
CA GLN A 21 -23.02 40.26 21.98
C GLN A 21 -21.90 39.22 22.18
N SER A 22 -21.88 38.52 23.32
CA SER A 22 -20.93 37.43 23.59
C SER A 22 -21.20 36.19 22.73
N LYS A 23 -22.48 35.90 22.42
CA LYS A 23 -22.82 34.82 21.48
C LYS A 23 -22.41 35.17 20.04
N ALA A 24 -22.65 36.40 19.60
CA ALA A 24 -22.25 36.87 18.27
C ALA A 24 -20.71 36.84 18.08
N LYS A 25 -19.95 37.29 19.08
CA LYS A 25 -18.47 37.28 19.02
C LYS A 25 -17.91 35.85 19.05
N ARG A 26 -18.51 34.96 19.84
CA ARG A 26 -18.10 33.54 19.90
C ARG A 26 -18.43 32.81 18.59
N ASP A 27 -19.58 33.09 17.99
CA ASP A 27 -19.99 32.48 16.71
C ASP A 27 -19.10 32.94 15.55
N LYS A 28 -18.83 34.26 15.46
CA LYS A 28 -17.87 34.82 14.50
C LYS A 28 -16.48 34.20 14.67
N ARG A 29 -16.01 33.99 15.91
CA ARG A 29 -14.74 33.30 16.17
C ARG A 29 -14.80 31.82 15.78
N LYS A 30 -15.89 31.11 16.04
CA LYS A 30 -16.06 29.69 15.65
C LYS A 30 -16.15 29.51 14.13
N LYS A 31 -16.67 30.52 13.42
CA LYS A 31 -16.77 30.54 11.95
C LYS A 31 -15.48 31.00 11.26
N GLN A 32 -14.71 31.88 11.90
CA GLN A 32 -13.43 32.37 11.41
C GLN A 32 -12.24 31.50 11.81
N GLN A 33 -12.38 30.65 12.84
CA GLN A 33 -11.35 29.68 13.15
C GLN A 33 -11.29 28.64 12.02
N PRO A 34 -10.14 28.47 11.37
CA PRO A 34 -9.97 27.42 10.37
C PRO A 34 -10.30 26.09 11.06
N LYS A 35 -11.19 25.32 10.44
CA LYS A 35 -11.57 23.99 10.91
C LYS A 35 -10.31 23.15 10.87
N ARG A 36 -9.67 22.96 12.04
CA ARG A 36 -8.52 22.07 12.18
C ARG A 36 -8.96 20.72 11.64
N ALA A 37 -8.21 20.18 10.68
CA ALA A 37 -8.45 18.83 10.20
C ALA A 37 -8.29 17.89 11.40
N PHE A 38 -9.41 17.40 11.94
CA PHE A 38 -9.37 16.37 12.95
C PHE A 38 -9.03 15.08 12.22
N ALA A 39 -7.88 14.48 12.56
CA ALA A 39 -7.58 13.11 12.16
C ALA A 39 -8.75 12.24 12.64
N ARG A 40 -9.51 11.69 11.68
CA ARG A 40 -10.60 10.78 12.00
C ARG A 40 -9.95 9.49 12.46
N LEU A 41 -10.12 9.15 13.74
CA LEU A 41 -9.79 7.81 14.25
C LEU A 41 -10.51 6.80 13.34
N GLY A 42 -9.76 5.98 12.61
CA GLY A 42 -10.29 4.98 11.66
C GLY A 42 -10.23 5.34 10.17
N ARG A 43 -9.56 6.43 9.76
CA ARG A 43 -9.10 6.54 8.36
C ARG A 43 -7.70 5.92 8.28
N ASP A 44 -7.51 4.98 7.38
CA ASP A 44 -6.19 4.45 7.06
C ASP A 44 -5.24 5.60 6.77
N GLN A 45 -4.10 5.61 7.46
CA GLN A 45 -3.08 6.62 7.25
C GLN A 45 -2.66 6.58 5.78
N PRO A 46 -2.44 7.73 5.13
CA PRO A 46 -1.93 7.72 3.78
C PRO A 46 -0.57 7.02 3.74
N ILE A 47 -0.39 6.13 2.77
CA ILE A 47 0.89 5.47 2.53
C ILE A 47 1.85 6.50 1.91
N ALA A 48 2.98 6.75 2.58
CA ALA A 48 4.04 7.57 2.06
C ALA A 48 5.07 6.69 1.35
N ASN A 49 5.30 6.90 0.05
CA ASN A 49 6.28 6.11 -0.71
C ASN A 49 7.71 6.58 -0.39
N HIS A 50 8.57 5.63 -0.05
CA HIS A 50 9.94 5.86 0.41
C HIS A 50 11.01 5.17 -0.44
N ALA A 51 10.63 4.13 -1.20
CA ALA A 51 11.42 3.64 -2.32
C ALA A 51 10.50 3.33 -3.49
N VAL A 52 10.92 3.61 -4.72
CA VAL A 52 10.12 3.35 -5.93
C VAL A 52 11.04 2.80 -7.02
N LEU A 53 10.70 1.62 -7.51
CA LEU A 53 11.27 0.99 -8.70
C LEU A 53 10.37 1.29 -9.89
N GLN A 54 10.94 1.86 -10.95
CA GLN A 54 10.23 2.23 -12.17
C GLN A 54 10.91 1.63 -13.40
N ASP A 55 10.12 1.32 -14.42
CA ASP A 55 10.63 0.96 -15.74
C ASP A 55 11.01 2.21 -16.57
N GLU A 56 11.53 2.00 -17.78
CA GLU A 56 11.84 3.08 -18.73
C GLU A 56 10.64 3.97 -19.09
N SER A 57 9.43 3.44 -18.98
CA SER A 57 8.18 4.15 -19.26
C SER A 57 7.72 4.99 -18.07
N GLY A 58 8.43 4.95 -16.94
CA GLY A 58 8.05 5.59 -15.68
C GLY A 58 6.90 4.89 -14.96
N ARG A 59 6.60 3.64 -15.33
CA ARG A 59 5.61 2.81 -14.62
C ARG A 59 6.26 2.23 -13.37
N VAL A 60 5.58 2.38 -12.24
CA VAL A 60 6.01 1.79 -10.97
C VAL A 60 5.85 0.27 -11.02
N LEU A 61 6.97 -0.43 -10.93
CA LEU A 61 7.02 -1.90 -10.83
C LEU A 61 6.88 -2.34 -9.38
N ALA A 62 7.60 -1.69 -8.47
CA ALA A 62 7.53 -1.96 -7.04
C ALA A 62 7.75 -0.67 -6.23
N ALA A 63 7.21 -0.62 -5.03
CA ALA A 63 7.39 0.51 -4.12
C ALA A 63 7.39 0.04 -2.66
N ILE A 64 8.20 0.69 -1.84
CA ILE A 64 8.17 0.56 -0.39
C ILE A 64 7.52 1.81 0.17
N GLY A 65 6.44 1.64 0.92
CA GLY A 65 5.71 2.71 1.58
C GLY A 65 5.69 2.56 3.09
N LEU A 66 5.47 3.66 3.80
CA LEU A 66 5.26 3.70 5.25
C LEU A 66 3.80 4.06 5.52
N GLN A 67 3.08 3.19 6.22
CA GLN A 67 1.71 3.44 6.68
C GLN A 67 1.69 3.47 8.21
N GLY A 68 1.55 4.67 8.77
CA GLY A 68 1.63 4.84 10.21
C GLY A 68 3.03 4.53 10.74
N THR A 69 3.27 3.29 11.16
CA THR A 69 4.55 2.79 11.67
C THR A 69 5.04 1.53 10.96
N GLU A 70 4.22 0.94 10.09
CA GLU A 70 4.55 -0.29 9.38
C GLU A 70 5.04 0.04 7.97
N TRP A 71 6.08 -0.66 7.54
CA TRP A 71 6.57 -0.61 6.17
C TRP A 71 5.80 -1.60 5.31
N LEU A 72 5.51 -1.22 4.07
CA LEU A 72 4.72 -2.00 3.13
C LEU A 72 5.49 -2.10 1.83
N LEU A 73 5.63 -3.31 1.31
CA LEU A 73 6.12 -3.56 -0.04
C LEU A 73 4.90 -3.76 -0.95
N SER A 74 4.84 -2.99 -2.02
CA SER A 74 3.81 -3.13 -3.04
C SER A 74 4.45 -3.38 -4.41
N VAL A 75 4.00 -4.39 -5.12
CA VAL A 75 4.45 -4.75 -6.47
C VAL A 75 3.27 -4.61 -7.42
N GLY A 76 3.41 -3.88 -8.52
CA GLY A 76 2.34 -3.62 -9.48
C GLY A 76 1.11 -2.92 -8.89
N GLY A 77 1.27 -2.18 -7.79
CA GLY A 77 0.17 -1.54 -7.06
C GLY A 77 -0.57 -2.43 -6.05
N GLN A 78 -0.14 -3.70 -5.90
CA GLN A 78 -0.67 -4.61 -4.88
C GLN A 78 0.32 -4.75 -3.73
N THR A 79 -0.13 -4.62 -2.49
CA THR A 79 0.69 -4.88 -1.31
C THR A 79 1.01 -6.37 -1.20
N MET A 80 2.30 -6.69 -1.21
CA MET A 80 2.84 -8.05 -1.14
C MET A 80 3.22 -8.43 0.30
N GLY A 81 3.57 -7.46 1.13
CA GLY A 81 3.91 -7.72 2.52
C GLY A 81 4.06 -6.44 3.33
N ASN A 82 4.00 -6.59 4.65
CA ASN A 82 4.31 -5.56 5.63
C ASN A 82 5.45 -6.04 6.56
N ALA A 83 6.26 -5.10 7.04
CA ALA A 83 7.37 -5.38 7.95
C ALA A 83 7.66 -4.18 8.87
N ASP A 84 8.29 -4.44 10.02
CA ASP A 84 8.78 -3.39 10.91
C ASP A 84 10.09 -2.76 10.39
N ASN A 85 10.87 -3.51 9.62
CA ASN A 85 12.15 -3.08 9.07
C ASN A 85 12.07 -3.02 7.53
N PRO A 86 12.35 -1.87 6.89
CA PRO A 86 12.31 -1.74 5.44
C PRO A 86 13.55 -2.31 4.75
N VAL A 87 14.64 -2.58 5.47
CA VAL A 87 15.91 -2.99 4.86
C VAL A 87 15.81 -4.31 4.09
N PRO A 88 15.20 -5.38 4.63
CA PRO A 88 15.01 -6.62 3.87
C PRO A 88 14.13 -6.42 2.62
N MET A 89 13.09 -5.60 2.72
CA MET A 89 12.24 -5.26 1.56
C MET A 89 13.03 -4.52 0.48
N LEU A 90 13.94 -3.65 0.89
CA LEU A 90 14.81 -2.92 -0.01
C LEU A 90 15.81 -3.83 -0.72
N ALA A 91 16.39 -4.79 0.01
CA ALA A 91 17.27 -5.79 -0.56
C ALA A 91 16.52 -6.62 -1.62
N MET A 92 15.30 -7.07 -1.32
CA MET A 92 14.45 -7.74 -2.31
C MET A 92 14.16 -6.87 -3.54
N LEU A 93 13.91 -5.58 -3.33
CA LEU A 93 13.62 -4.64 -4.42
C LEU A 93 14.88 -4.36 -5.28
N LYS A 94 16.07 -4.28 -4.67
CA LYS A 94 17.35 -4.18 -5.37
C LYS A 94 17.71 -5.48 -6.10
N HIS A 95 17.38 -6.65 -5.53
CA HIS A 95 17.52 -7.92 -6.21
C HIS A 95 16.65 -7.98 -7.47
N LEU A 96 15.35 -7.66 -7.33
CA LEU A 96 14.43 -7.55 -8.46
C LEU A 96 14.94 -6.58 -9.52
N ALA A 97 15.50 -5.45 -9.09
CA ALA A 97 16.09 -4.48 -9.99
C ALA A 97 17.24 -5.09 -10.83
N ASN A 98 18.18 -5.77 -10.19
CA ASN A 98 19.29 -6.44 -10.87
C ASN A 98 18.83 -7.52 -11.86
N VAL A 99 17.75 -8.25 -11.55
CA VAL A 99 17.16 -9.26 -12.45
C VAL A 99 16.58 -8.58 -13.70
N GLN A 100 15.81 -7.50 -13.53
CA GLN A 100 15.26 -6.76 -14.66
C GLN A 100 16.35 -6.18 -15.57
N GLU A 101 17.45 -5.67 -15.01
CA GLU A 101 18.58 -5.16 -15.82
C GLU A 101 19.29 -6.28 -16.60
N GLN A 102 19.40 -7.48 -16.02
CA GLN A 102 19.95 -8.64 -16.71
C GLN A 102 19.09 -9.08 -17.89
N GLU A 103 17.77 -8.94 -17.78
CA GLU A 103 16.82 -9.16 -18.89
C GLU A 103 16.87 -8.06 -19.96
N GLY A 104 17.68 -7.01 -19.75
CA GLY A 104 17.84 -5.88 -20.67
C GLY A 104 16.81 -4.77 -20.47
N ASN A 105 16.02 -4.80 -19.40
CA ASN A 105 15.08 -3.72 -19.07
C ASN A 105 15.82 -2.58 -18.38
N THR A 106 15.63 -1.36 -18.85
CA THR A 106 16.14 -0.17 -18.15
C THR A 106 15.19 0.14 -16.99
N ILE A 107 15.74 0.20 -15.79
CA ILE A 107 14.99 0.49 -14.58
C ILE A 107 15.66 1.60 -13.77
N THR A 108 14.86 2.27 -12.95
CA THR A 108 15.34 3.32 -12.04
C THR A 108 14.82 3.06 -10.65
N LEU A 109 15.71 3.15 -9.67
CA LEU A 109 15.39 2.96 -8.27
C LEU A 109 15.68 4.22 -7.47
N ASP A 110 14.61 4.85 -6.97
CA ASP A 110 14.67 6.05 -6.16
C ASP A 110 14.45 5.72 -4.67
N TYR A 111 15.22 6.38 -3.80
CA TYR A 111 15.14 6.24 -2.36
C TYR A 111 14.87 7.60 -1.69
N SER A 112 14.07 7.59 -0.62
CA SER A 112 13.86 8.75 0.24
C SER A 112 14.98 8.92 1.26
N THR A 113 15.23 10.15 1.69
CA THR A 113 16.24 10.49 2.68
C THR A 113 15.99 9.82 4.04
N GLN A 114 14.72 9.67 4.44
CA GLN A 114 14.37 8.98 5.68
C GLN A 114 14.77 7.51 5.65
N LEU A 115 14.51 6.83 4.53
CA LEU A 115 14.89 5.43 4.37
C LEU A 115 16.42 5.28 4.34
N GLN A 116 17.12 6.17 3.63
CA GLN A 116 18.59 6.20 3.61
C GLN A 116 19.19 6.32 5.01
N GLN A 117 18.72 7.29 5.81
CA GLN A 117 19.19 7.47 7.19
C GLN A 117 19.01 6.23 8.04
N MET A 118 17.85 5.56 7.94
CA MET A 118 17.65 4.32 8.68
C MET A 118 18.61 3.21 8.25
N ILE A 119 18.91 3.09 6.95
CA ILE A 119 19.88 2.11 6.45
C ILE A 119 21.28 2.45 6.97
N ASP A 120 21.67 3.72 6.92
CA ASP A 120 22.97 4.18 7.44
C ASP A 120 23.11 3.87 8.94
N ASP A 121 22.06 4.11 9.74
CA ASP A 121 22.06 3.81 11.17
C ASP A 121 22.20 2.29 11.41
N LEU A 122 21.42 1.46 10.71
CA LEU A 122 21.48 -0.01 10.86
C LEU A 122 22.82 -0.58 10.38
N ALA A 123 23.36 -0.05 9.28
CA ALA A 123 24.66 -0.47 8.77
C ALA A 123 25.78 -0.08 9.73
N ALA A 124 25.69 1.12 10.34
CA ALA A 124 26.64 1.57 11.36
C ALA A 124 26.61 0.68 12.61
N ASP A 125 25.43 0.21 13.03
CA ASP A 125 25.29 -0.76 14.13
C ASP A 125 25.99 -2.11 13.80
N GLU A 126 26.00 -2.53 12.54
CA GLU A 126 26.75 -3.70 12.05
C GLU A 126 28.22 -3.40 11.72
N GLY A 127 28.66 -2.15 11.81
CA GLY A 127 30.02 -1.71 11.46
C GLY A 127 30.33 -1.76 9.95
N LYS A 128 29.30 -1.75 9.10
CA LYS A 128 29.40 -1.77 7.63
C LYS A 128 28.94 -0.43 7.05
N THR A 129 29.27 -0.16 5.79
CA THR A 129 28.61 0.92 5.06
C THR A 129 27.22 0.49 4.59
N ALA A 130 26.30 1.46 4.38
CA ALA A 130 24.95 1.18 3.89
C ALA A 130 24.94 0.35 2.60
N ALA A 131 25.87 0.64 1.68
CA ALA A 131 26.01 -0.11 0.43
C ALA A 131 26.44 -1.56 0.67
N GLU A 132 27.51 -1.77 1.46
CA GLU A 132 28.01 -3.13 1.78
C GLU A 132 26.98 -3.96 2.53
N TYR A 133 26.22 -3.34 3.44
CA TYR A 133 25.17 -4.01 4.18
C TYR A 133 24.04 -4.47 3.26
N LEU A 134 23.58 -3.59 2.36
CA LEU A 134 22.57 -3.92 1.38
C LEU A 134 23.06 -4.97 0.37
N ASP A 135 24.30 -4.88 -0.10
CA ASP A 135 24.85 -5.86 -1.04
C ASP A 135 24.97 -7.26 -0.41
N ALA A 136 25.35 -7.36 0.86
CA ALA A 136 25.34 -8.63 1.59
C ALA A 136 23.92 -9.24 1.65
N LEU A 137 22.93 -8.43 2.01
CA LEU A 137 21.53 -8.89 2.06
C LEU A 137 20.98 -9.29 0.68
N VAL A 138 21.31 -8.53 -0.36
CA VAL A 138 20.92 -8.88 -1.74
C VAL A 138 21.54 -10.19 -2.18
N ALA A 139 22.79 -10.46 -1.79
CA ALA A 139 23.44 -11.75 -2.06
C ALA A 139 22.71 -12.91 -1.35
N GLU A 140 22.35 -12.74 -0.06
CA GLU A 140 21.56 -13.74 0.68
C GLU A 140 20.22 -14.06 0.00
N PHE A 141 19.53 -13.04 -0.53
CA PHE A 141 18.30 -13.25 -1.30
C PHE A 141 18.54 -13.95 -2.64
N ALA A 142 19.62 -13.60 -3.35
CA ALA A 142 19.96 -14.25 -4.62
C ALA A 142 20.30 -15.74 -4.42
N GLU A 143 21.00 -16.08 -3.32
CA GLU A 143 21.27 -17.47 -2.96
C GLU A 143 19.97 -18.22 -2.59
N SER A 144 19.06 -17.57 -1.86
CA SER A 144 17.78 -18.18 -1.49
C SER A 144 16.82 -18.41 -2.66
N ASP A 145 16.88 -17.60 -3.72
CA ASP A 145 16.04 -17.75 -4.92
C ASP A 145 16.62 -18.80 -5.88
N GLY A 146 17.96 -18.88 -5.98
CA GLY A 146 18.66 -19.87 -6.82
C GLY A 146 18.51 -21.32 -6.37
N ASP A 147 18.42 -21.57 -5.05
CA ASP A 147 18.18 -22.90 -4.46
C ASP A 147 16.78 -23.46 -4.82
N ALA A 148 15.81 -22.61 -5.14
CA ALA A 148 14.46 -23.04 -5.53
C ALA A 148 14.37 -23.59 -6.98
N THR A 149 15.45 -23.50 -7.75
CA THR A 149 15.50 -23.90 -9.18
C THR A 149 16.44 -25.06 -9.50
N GLU A 150 17.19 -25.62 -8.54
CA GLU A 150 18.10 -26.77 -8.77
C GLU A 150 17.47 -28.16 -8.54
N GLU A 151 16.16 -28.32 -8.77
CA GLU A 151 15.47 -29.63 -8.80
C GLU A 151 14.74 -29.85 -10.15
N GLU A 152 15.34 -29.47 -11.28
CA GLU A 152 14.95 -30.03 -12.60
C GLU A 152 16.12 -30.08 -13.58
N ASP A 153 17.07 -31.01 -13.40
CA ASP A 153 17.79 -31.60 -14.54
C ASP A 153 18.19 -33.04 -14.23
N GLY A 154 17.26 -33.94 -14.50
CA GLY A 154 17.46 -35.38 -14.52
C GLY A 154 17.00 -35.94 -15.85
N VAL A 155 17.67 -35.53 -16.93
CA VAL A 155 17.51 -36.07 -18.29
C VAL A 155 17.56 -37.60 -18.29
N ALA A 156 16.40 -38.24 -18.41
CA ALA A 156 16.30 -39.66 -18.77
C ALA A 156 16.09 -39.76 -20.27
N GLU A 157 17.17 -39.63 -21.03
CA GLU A 157 17.26 -40.16 -22.39
C GLU A 157 17.52 -41.67 -22.30
N ALA A 158 16.49 -42.46 -22.58
CA ALA A 158 16.61 -43.87 -22.91
C ALA A 158 15.65 -44.16 -24.08
N GLY A 159 16.16 -44.01 -25.29
CA GLY A 159 15.53 -44.59 -26.47
C GLY A 159 15.49 -46.12 -26.39
N ASP A 160 14.42 -46.71 -26.92
CA ASP A 160 14.47 -47.65 -28.06
C ASP A 160 13.08 -48.30 -28.27
N ASP A 161 12.58 -48.09 -29.49
CA ASP A 161 11.71 -48.90 -30.34
C ASP A 161 10.56 -49.81 -29.84
N ALA A 162 9.40 -49.50 -30.43
CA ALA A 162 8.59 -50.36 -31.33
C ALA A 162 7.41 -51.20 -30.81
N ALA A 163 6.33 -51.09 -31.61
CA ALA A 163 5.25 -52.05 -31.89
C ALA A 163 4.23 -52.30 -30.76
N ASP A 164 2.92 -52.43 -30.98
CA ASP A 164 2.06 -52.52 -32.17
C ASP A 164 0.59 -52.47 -31.69
N ASP A 165 -0.29 -52.18 -32.66
CA ASP A 165 -1.72 -52.49 -32.73
C ASP A 165 -2.79 -51.61 -32.03
N ALA A 166 -3.44 -50.84 -32.91
CA ALA A 166 -4.89 -50.66 -33.09
C ALA A 166 -5.85 -51.01 -31.93
N ASP A 167 -6.74 -50.06 -31.61
CA ASP A 167 -8.12 -50.20 -32.08
C ASP A 167 -8.80 -48.83 -32.11
N ALA A 168 -9.50 -48.60 -33.20
CA ALA A 168 -10.28 -47.41 -33.47
C ALA A 168 -11.68 -47.58 -32.87
N GLU A 169 -12.18 -46.59 -32.14
CA GLU A 169 -13.62 -46.31 -32.18
C GLU A 169 -13.84 -44.80 -32.04
N ALA A 170 -14.41 -44.27 -33.11
CA ALA A 170 -14.89 -42.91 -33.20
C ALA A 170 -16.20 -42.76 -32.42
N SER A 171 -16.38 -41.65 -31.73
CA SER A 171 -17.72 -41.07 -31.63
C SER A 171 -17.66 -39.55 -31.58
N ALA A 172 -18.25 -38.97 -32.64
CA ALA A 172 -18.68 -37.59 -32.78
C ALA A 172 -19.27 -37.03 -31.47
N GLY A 173 -18.95 -35.81 -31.05
CA GLY A 173 -19.10 -34.59 -31.83
C GLY A 173 -20.39 -33.90 -31.37
N LYS A 174 -20.26 -32.84 -30.56
CA LYS A 174 -21.23 -31.74 -30.57
C LYS A 174 -20.60 -30.46 -30.06
N ALA A 175 -20.32 -29.58 -31.01
CA ALA A 175 -20.19 -28.15 -30.79
C ALA A 175 -21.59 -27.55 -30.59
N GLU A 176 -21.71 -26.61 -29.66
CA GLU A 176 -22.76 -25.58 -29.55
C GLU A 176 -22.12 -24.52 -28.63
N SER A 177 -21.36 -23.54 -29.15
CA SER A 177 -21.85 -22.26 -29.69
C SER A 177 -23.37 -22.09 -29.61
N ASP A 178 -23.83 -21.32 -28.64
CA ASP A 178 -25.07 -20.57 -28.74
C ASP A 178 -24.80 -19.11 -28.39
N ALA A 179 -24.59 -18.34 -29.45
CA ALA A 179 -24.86 -16.92 -29.45
C ALA A 179 -26.33 -16.78 -29.89
N VAL A 180 -27.18 -16.18 -29.06
CA VAL A 180 -28.44 -15.64 -29.54
C VAL A 180 -28.50 -14.15 -29.22
N ALA A 181 -28.56 -13.39 -30.31
CA ALA A 181 -28.78 -11.96 -30.32
C ALA A 181 -30.25 -11.64 -30.01
N THR A 182 -30.44 -10.60 -29.20
CA THR A 182 -31.47 -9.52 -29.22
C THR A 182 -32.66 -9.69 -30.18
N PRO A 183 -33.90 -9.29 -29.80
CA PRO A 183 -34.20 -7.87 -29.57
C PRO A 183 -35.31 -7.57 -28.55
N ASP A 184 -35.33 -6.35 -28.01
CA ASP A 184 -36.56 -5.55 -28.09
C ASP A 184 -36.26 -4.07 -27.83
N ALA A 185 -36.74 -3.25 -28.77
CA ALA A 185 -36.82 -1.82 -28.65
C ALA A 185 -38.18 -1.49 -28.05
N ASP A 186 -38.23 -0.84 -26.90
CA ASP A 186 -39.41 -0.07 -26.51
C ASP A 186 -38.99 1.34 -26.12
N ALA A 187 -39.51 2.27 -26.91
CA ALA A 187 -39.44 3.69 -26.67
C ALA A 187 -40.60 4.07 -25.74
N ASP A 188 -40.32 4.68 -24.59
CA ASP A 188 -41.30 5.57 -23.97
C ASP A 188 -40.65 6.85 -23.47
N GLY A 189 -40.85 7.90 -24.27
CA GLY A 189 -40.84 9.26 -23.79
C GLY A 189 -42.27 9.68 -23.44
N LYS A 190 -42.52 9.99 -22.16
CA LYS A 190 -43.51 10.97 -21.70
C LYS A 190 -43.08 11.44 -20.30
N HIS A 191 -42.54 12.66 -20.16
CA HIS A 191 -43.27 13.88 -19.78
C HIS A 191 -43.97 13.75 -18.41
N LYS A 192 -43.63 14.56 -17.40
CA LYS A 192 -44.32 15.84 -17.11
C LYS A 192 -43.66 16.63 -15.94
N PRO A 193 -44.10 17.88 -15.64
CA PRO A 193 -43.20 19.03 -15.55
C PRO A 193 -43.40 19.88 -14.27
N ALA A 194 -42.75 21.05 -14.26
CA ALA A 194 -42.95 22.24 -13.41
C ALA A 194 -42.39 22.17 -11.98
#